data_AF-A0A8H6GGB2-F1
#
_entry.id   AF-A0A8H6GGB2-F1
#
_cell.length_a   1.000
_cell.length_b   1.000
_cell.length_c   1.000
_cell.angle_alpha   90.00
_cell.angle_beta   90.00
_cell.angle_gamma   90.00
#
_symmetry.space_group_name_H-M   'P 1'
#
loop_
_entity.id
_entity.type
_entity.pdbx_description
1 polymer ?
#
loop_
_entity_poly.entity_id
_entity_poly.type
_entity_poly.pdbx_seq_one_letter_code
_entity_poly.pdbx_strand_id
1 'polypeptide(L)'
;MPDKESIAGTSSSSSFETTQSVAGNSALSNLRRTRSVASQLATVRPEHLDVAQPSSLPSLYIDGLRYVLEDWIHKKRRRSLSWILRYGKYVIRLSDDGTAGGRYWVCGLCDARNQVKILEAKATTSPIYHLNNDHHIYKPSTAHDNGPDSELESSNRTSPAPSSSVSVLDMQKRAAKRRPLIVESRADIFKRLLLGWITDANIPLHGVEHKLFRQLLAFLDDEFVIEVLPTSGNTVRRWILQEFEEHTRMLKDEMNKALSKVHTSFDMWTSPNGIAILSVISRPP
;
A
#
# COMPACT_ATOMS: atom_id res chain seq x y z
N MET A 1 -68.10 -0.19 -48.17
CA MET A 1 -68.08 -1.47 -48.90
C MET A 1 -67.65 -1.18 -50.33
N PRO A 2 -66.91 -2.05 -51.05
CA PRO A 2 -66.46 -3.43 -50.76
C PRO A 2 -64.90 -3.53 -50.78
N ASP A 3 -64.17 -4.45 -50.12
CA ASP A 3 -63.91 -5.91 -50.26
C ASP A 3 -62.38 -6.10 -50.45
N LYS A 4 -61.67 -6.87 -49.60
CA LYS A 4 -61.36 -8.34 -49.68
C LYS A 4 -60.31 -8.61 -50.79
N GLU A 5 -59.20 -9.36 -50.69
CA GLU A 5 -58.74 -10.58 -50.00
C GLU A 5 -57.18 -10.54 -49.95
N SER A 6 -56.45 -10.99 -48.91
CA SER A 6 -56.17 -12.35 -48.42
C SER A 6 -55.47 -13.29 -49.42
N ILE A 7 -54.17 -13.57 -49.22
CA ILE A 7 -53.58 -14.91 -49.43
C ILE A 7 -52.59 -15.21 -48.30
N ALA A 8 -52.89 -16.32 -47.61
CA ALA A 8 -52.08 -16.96 -46.60
C ALA A 8 -51.00 -17.87 -47.21
N GLY A 9 -49.87 -18.00 -46.51
CA GLY A 9 -48.93 -19.11 -46.67
C GLY A 9 -48.68 -19.75 -45.30
N THR A 10 -49.20 -20.95 -45.12
CA THR A 10 -49.16 -21.77 -43.89
C THR A 10 -47.93 -22.67 -43.81
N SER A 11 -47.53 -22.96 -42.55
CA SER A 11 -46.77 -24.14 -42.05
C SER A 11 -45.31 -24.29 -42.50
N SER A 12 -44.32 -24.67 -41.66
CA SER A 12 -44.32 -25.64 -40.56
C SER A 12 -43.06 -25.50 -39.69
N SER A 13 -43.21 -25.91 -38.42
CA SER A 13 -42.19 -26.14 -37.39
C SER A 13 -40.92 -26.89 -37.80
N SER A 14 -39.76 -26.48 -37.28
CA SER A 14 -38.67 -27.39 -36.92
C SER A 14 -37.71 -26.70 -35.93
N SER A 15 -37.72 -27.20 -34.70
CA SER A 15 -36.69 -26.97 -33.70
C SER A 15 -35.43 -27.73 -34.09
N PHE A 16 -34.29 -27.06 -34.16
CA PHE A 16 -32.99 -27.68 -33.87
C PHE A 16 -32.11 -26.68 -33.12
N GLU A 17 -31.90 -27.02 -31.85
CA GLU A 17 -30.81 -26.50 -31.04
C GLU A 17 -29.48 -26.76 -31.75
N THR A 18 -28.60 -25.76 -31.79
CA THR A 18 -27.17 -25.98 -31.99
C THR A 18 -26.43 -25.27 -30.88
N THR A 19 -26.12 -26.07 -29.87
CA THR A 19 -25.11 -25.82 -28.86
C THR A 19 -23.75 -25.61 -29.54
N GLN A 20 -23.19 -24.40 -29.47
CA GLN A 20 -21.76 -24.22 -29.65
C GLN A 20 -21.08 -24.17 -28.28
N SER A 21 -20.71 -25.37 -27.85
CA SER A 21 -19.80 -25.64 -26.75
C SER A 21 -18.37 -25.21 -27.12
N VAL A 22 -17.82 -24.31 -26.30
CA VAL A 22 -16.49 -24.35 -25.69
C VAL A 22 -15.36 -25.05 -26.48
N ALA A 23 -14.44 -24.23 -26.98
CA ALA A 23 -13.00 -24.49 -27.03
C ALA A 23 -12.35 -23.13 -26.78
N GLY A 24 -11.69 -22.83 -25.67
CA GLY A 24 -10.70 -23.61 -24.96
C GLY A 24 -9.63 -22.62 -24.55
N ASN A 25 -9.98 -21.62 -23.73
CA ASN A 25 -8.98 -20.79 -23.06
C ASN A 25 -8.37 -21.66 -21.96
N SER A 26 -7.30 -22.33 -22.37
CA SER A 26 -6.55 -23.40 -21.74
C SER A 26 -6.61 -23.42 -20.21
N ALA A 27 -7.33 -24.42 -19.67
CA ALA A 27 -7.25 -24.84 -18.27
C ALA A 27 -5.84 -25.34 -17.83
N LEU A 28 -4.86 -25.31 -18.75
CA LEU A 28 -3.49 -25.80 -18.54
C LEU A 28 -2.47 -24.68 -18.27
N SER A 29 -2.83 -23.39 -18.37
CA SER A 29 -1.94 -22.29 -17.92
C SER A 29 -1.90 -22.14 -16.39
N ASN A 30 -2.72 -22.90 -15.66
CA ASN A 30 -2.75 -22.94 -14.19
C ASN A 30 -1.73 -23.91 -13.58
N LEU A 31 -0.91 -24.59 -14.39
CA LEU A 31 0.10 -25.49 -13.87
C LEU A 31 1.42 -24.75 -13.60
N ARG A 32 1.69 -24.61 -12.30
CA ARG A 32 3.02 -24.38 -11.68
C ARG A 32 3.61 -22.98 -11.77
N ARG A 33 2.83 -21.97 -11.36
CA ARG A 33 3.41 -20.83 -10.64
C ARG A 33 2.59 -20.59 -9.40
N THR A 34 3.20 -20.74 -8.23
CA THR A 34 2.63 -20.26 -6.97
C THR A 34 2.34 -18.77 -7.15
N ARG A 35 1.07 -18.41 -7.32
CA ARG A 35 0.66 -17.00 -7.37
C ARG A 35 0.81 -16.45 -5.96
N SER A 36 1.55 -15.34 -5.82
CA SER A 36 1.68 -14.64 -4.54
C SER A 36 0.29 -14.29 -4.00
N VAL A 37 0.16 -14.25 -2.68
CA VAL A 37 -1.07 -13.87 -1.98
C VAL A 37 -1.52 -12.48 -2.41
N ALA A 38 -0.59 -11.55 -2.62
CA ALA A 38 -0.86 -10.23 -3.18
C ALA A 38 -1.50 -10.29 -4.58
N SER A 39 -1.02 -11.16 -5.47
CA SER A 39 -1.58 -11.33 -6.82
C SER A 39 -2.99 -11.92 -6.79
N GLN A 40 -3.24 -12.85 -5.86
CA GLN A 40 -4.57 -13.43 -5.68
C GLN A 40 -5.55 -12.38 -5.16
N LEU A 41 -5.13 -11.55 -4.19
CA LEU A 41 -5.95 -10.44 -3.68
C LEU A 41 -6.25 -9.37 -4.72
N ALA A 42 -5.31 -9.07 -5.62
CA ALA A 42 -5.50 -8.07 -6.68
C ALA A 42 -6.59 -8.46 -7.69
N THR A 43 -6.92 -9.75 -7.80
CA THR A 43 -7.98 -10.25 -8.68
C THR A 43 -9.36 -10.21 -8.02
N VAL A 44 -9.42 -9.99 -6.69
CA VAL A 44 -10.66 -9.98 -5.93
C VAL A 44 -11.25 -8.57 -5.91
N ARG A 45 -12.48 -8.43 -6.41
CA ARG A 45 -13.29 -7.21 -6.31
C ARG A 45 -14.22 -7.31 -5.08
N PRO A 46 -14.01 -6.52 -4.02
CA PRO A 46 -14.74 -6.65 -2.74
C PRO A 46 -16.16 -6.05 -2.74
N GLU A 47 -16.61 -5.52 -3.88
CA GLU A 47 -17.82 -4.69 -4.04
C GLU A 47 -19.14 -5.50 -3.88
N HIS A 48 -19.07 -6.83 -3.75
CA HIS A 48 -20.22 -7.75 -3.66
C HIS A 48 -20.18 -8.69 -2.44
N LEU A 49 -19.52 -8.31 -1.34
CA LEU A 49 -19.42 -9.15 -0.14
C LEU A 49 -20.58 -8.87 0.85
N ASP A 50 -21.79 -9.33 0.50
CA ASP A 50 -22.88 -9.49 1.47
C ASP A 50 -22.61 -10.74 2.34
N VAL A 51 -22.24 -10.51 3.60
CA VAL A 51 -21.74 -11.53 4.52
C VAL A 51 -22.88 -12.37 5.09
N ALA A 52 -22.77 -13.70 4.97
CA ALA A 52 -23.33 -14.63 5.94
C ALA A 52 -22.53 -15.93 6.15
N GLN A 53 -21.70 -16.39 5.19
CA GLN A 53 -20.95 -17.66 5.33
C GLN A 53 -19.49 -17.53 4.86
N PRO A 54 -18.49 -18.01 5.63
CA PRO A 54 -17.07 -17.98 5.22
C PRO A 54 -16.78 -18.67 3.88
N SER A 55 -17.61 -19.64 3.49
CA SER A 55 -17.49 -20.41 2.25
C SER A 55 -17.80 -19.62 0.98
N SER A 56 -18.59 -18.54 1.07
CA SER A 56 -18.95 -17.68 -0.06
C SER A 56 -17.97 -16.51 -0.27
N LEU A 57 -17.01 -16.34 0.63
CA LEU A 57 -15.98 -15.31 0.51
C LEU A 57 -14.90 -15.73 -0.49
N PRO A 58 -14.28 -14.77 -1.21
CA PRO A 58 -13.16 -15.05 -2.09
C PRO A 58 -12.06 -15.76 -1.31
N SER A 59 -11.44 -16.76 -1.93
CA SER A 59 -10.43 -17.58 -1.26
C SER A 59 -9.04 -17.43 -1.85
N LEU A 60 -8.07 -17.45 -0.95
CA LEU A 60 -6.65 -17.53 -1.22
C LEU A 60 -6.22 -18.99 -1.15
N TYR A 61 -5.39 -19.41 -2.10
CA TYR A 61 -4.80 -20.74 -2.12
C TYR A 61 -3.31 -20.65 -1.85
N ILE A 62 -2.87 -21.26 -0.75
CA ILE A 62 -1.46 -21.35 -0.35
C ILE A 62 -1.17 -22.83 -0.16
N ASP A 63 -0.20 -23.36 -0.90
CA ASP A 63 0.18 -24.78 -0.88
C ASP A 63 -1.01 -25.76 -1.06
N GLY A 64 -1.98 -25.37 -1.90
CA GLY A 64 -3.19 -26.15 -2.17
C GLY A 64 -4.28 -26.06 -1.09
N LEU A 65 -4.03 -25.36 0.01
CA LEU A 65 -4.99 -25.15 1.10
C LEU A 65 -5.78 -23.85 0.89
N ARG A 66 -7.07 -23.88 1.25
CA ARG A 66 -8.00 -22.76 1.10
C ARG A 66 -7.98 -21.85 2.33
N TYR A 67 -7.84 -20.55 2.09
CA TYR A 67 -7.84 -19.50 3.11
C TYR A 67 -8.77 -18.35 2.73
N VAL A 68 -9.23 -17.58 3.71
CA VAL A 68 -10.02 -16.35 3.52
C VAL A 68 -9.42 -15.24 4.37
N LEU A 69 -9.46 -13.98 3.92
CA LEU A 69 -9.01 -12.86 4.73
C LEU A 69 -9.89 -12.66 5.95
N GLU A 70 -9.27 -12.49 7.12
CA GLU A 70 -10.00 -12.23 8.37
C GLU A 70 -10.85 -10.94 8.28
N ASP A 71 -10.33 -9.93 7.58
CA ASP A 71 -10.99 -8.62 7.41
C ASP A 71 -12.33 -8.72 6.66
N TRP A 72 -12.57 -9.79 5.90
CA TRP A 72 -13.83 -10.02 5.17
C TRP A 72 -14.92 -10.68 6.01
N ILE A 73 -14.57 -11.29 7.14
CA ILE A 73 -15.50 -12.04 7.99
C ILE A 73 -16.10 -11.16 9.09
N HIS A 74 -15.35 -10.18 9.59
CA HIS A 74 -15.80 -9.30 10.66
C HIS A 74 -15.99 -7.86 10.17
N LYS A 75 -17.25 -7.38 10.08
CA LYS A 75 -17.52 -5.94 9.92
C LYS A 75 -16.88 -5.17 11.10
N LYS A 76 -15.98 -4.24 10.75
CA LYS A 76 -15.12 -3.38 11.59
C LYS A 76 -15.51 -3.32 13.09
N ARG A 77 -14.78 -4.05 13.95
CA ARG A 77 -14.47 -3.56 15.31
C ARG A 77 -13.08 -2.95 15.27
N ARG A 78 -12.96 -1.66 15.62
CA ARG A 78 -11.70 -0.90 15.73
C ARG A 78 -10.82 -1.49 16.82
N ARG A 79 -10.23 -2.67 16.59
CA ARG A 79 -9.12 -3.17 17.42
C ARG A 79 -7.89 -2.36 17.06
N SER A 80 -7.11 -1.98 18.07
CA SER A 80 -5.78 -1.38 17.86
C SER A 80 -4.99 -2.30 16.92
N LEU A 81 -4.73 -1.82 15.71
CA LEU A 81 -4.03 -2.58 14.67
C LEU A 81 -2.61 -2.83 15.17
N SER A 82 -2.29 -4.09 15.50
CA SER A 82 -0.94 -4.49 15.88
C SER A 82 0.05 -4.07 14.79
N TRP A 83 1.20 -3.51 15.17
CA TRP A 83 2.19 -2.94 14.24
C TRP A 83 2.65 -3.93 13.15
N ILE A 84 2.58 -5.23 13.43
CA ILE A 84 2.90 -6.31 12.48
C ILE A 84 1.97 -6.35 11.26
N LEU A 85 0.77 -5.75 11.33
CA LEU A 85 -0.19 -5.67 10.21
C LEU A 85 0.28 -4.78 9.08
N ARG A 86 1.29 -3.93 9.32
CA ARG A 86 1.98 -3.19 8.24
C ARG A 86 2.77 -4.13 7.31
N TYR A 87 3.11 -5.33 7.79
CA TYR A 87 4.02 -6.25 7.11
C TYR A 87 3.35 -7.57 6.69
N GLY A 88 2.05 -7.73 6.93
CA GLY A 88 1.34 -8.95 6.59
C GLY A 88 -0.13 -8.90 6.95
N LYS A 89 -0.88 -9.91 6.52
CA LYS A 89 -2.34 -10.00 6.70
C LYS A 89 -2.72 -11.27 7.44
N TYR A 90 -3.81 -11.21 8.21
CA TYR A 90 -4.38 -12.40 8.83
C TYR A 90 -5.34 -13.11 7.87
N VAL A 91 -5.23 -14.43 7.83
CA VAL A 91 -6.06 -15.32 7.04
C VAL A 91 -6.62 -16.43 7.92
N ILE A 92 -7.82 -16.90 7.61
CA ILE A 92 -8.46 -18.03 8.28
C ILE A 92 -8.45 -19.20 7.30
N ARG A 93 -7.95 -20.36 7.74
CA ARG A 93 -8.01 -21.58 6.94
C ARG A 93 -9.46 -22.08 6.91
N LEU A 94 -9.97 -22.42 5.74
CA LEU A 94 -11.25 -23.12 5.63
C LEU A 94 -11.02 -24.63 5.56
N SER A 95 -11.84 -25.39 6.27
CA SER A 95 -11.97 -26.83 6.08
C SER A 95 -12.74 -27.14 4.79
N ASP A 96 -12.69 -28.38 4.32
CA ASP A 96 -13.41 -28.81 3.11
C ASP A 96 -14.93 -28.61 3.22
N ASP A 97 -15.47 -28.70 4.44
CA ASP A 97 -16.88 -28.44 4.76
C ASP A 97 -17.24 -26.93 4.78
N GLY A 98 -16.29 -26.04 4.48
CA GLY A 98 -16.48 -24.59 4.48
C GLY A 98 -16.44 -23.92 5.87
N THR A 99 -16.19 -24.71 6.92
CA THR A 99 -16.07 -24.22 8.30
C THR A 99 -14.78 -23.43 8.51
N ALA A 100 -14.87 -22.31 9.22
CA ALA A 100 -13.71 -21.50 9.62
C ALA A 100 -12.84 -22.26 10.63
N GLY A 101 -11.59 -22.56 10.23
CA GLY A 101 -10.59 -23.24 11.04
C GLY A 101 -9.62 -22.26 11.72
N GLY A 102 -8.34 -22.64 11.76
CA GLY A 102 -7.29 -21.88 12.44
C GLY A 102 -6.99 -20.52 11.81
N ARG A 103 -6.56 -19.57 12.66
CA ARG A 103 -6.08 -18.25 12.26
C ARG A 103 -4.58 -18.28 11.97
N TYR A 104 -4.18 -17.71 10.84
CA TYR A 104 -2.80 -17.65 10.38
C TYR A 104 -2.44 -16.22 9.96
N TRP A 105 -1.16 -15.91 9.97
CA TRP A 105 -0.61 -14.66 9.48
C TRP A 105 0.33 -14.93 8.30
N VAL A 106 0.14 -14.19 7.22
CA VAL A 106 0.96 -14.28 6.02
C VAL A 106 1.88 -13.06 5.96
N CYS A 107 3.18 -13.29 5.85
CA CYS A 107 4.16 -12.24 5.70
C CYS A 107 4.14 -11.67 4.27
N GLY A 108 3.84 -10.38 4.14
CA GLY A 108 3.84 -9.67 2.85
C GLY A 108 5.24 -9.48 2.26
N LEU A 109 6.28 -9.42 3.09
CA LEU A 109 7.68 -9.28 2.63
C LEU A 109 8.19 -10.58 2.00
N CYS A 110 7.83 -11.71 2.59
CA CYS A 110 8.08 -13.04 2.06
C CYS A 110 7.26 -13.31 0.79
N ASP A 111 5.98 -12.91 0.78
CA ASP A 111 5.10 -13.01 -0.38
C ASP A 111 5.62 -12.20 -1.58
N ALA A 112 6.12 -10.98 -1.36
CA ALA A 112 6.74 -10.15 -2.40
C ALA A 112 7.99 -10.78 -3.03
N ARG A 113 8.67 -11.69 -2.31
CA ARG A 113 9.82 -12.47 -2.80
C ARG A 113 9.41 -13.82 -3.40
N ASN A 114 8.11 -14.07 -3.60
CA ASN A 114 7.54 -15.37 -3.99
C ASN A 114 7.92 -16.54 -3.05
N GLN A 115 8.26 -16.24 -1.79
CA GLN A 115 8.60 -17.21 -0.77
C GLN A 115 7.54 -17.16 0.33
N VAL A 116 6.29 -17.49 0.00
CA VAL A 116 5.14 -17.33 0.91
C VAL A 116 5.43 -17.99 2.26
N LYS A 117 5.44 -17.19 3.33
CA LYS A 117 5.59 -17.67 4.70
C LYS A 117 4.28 -17.44 5.46
N ILE A 118 3.66 -18.54 5.87
CA ILE A 118 2.44 -18.56 6.68
C ILE A 118 2.77 -19.09 8.08
N LEU A 119 2.28 -18.40 9.11
CA LEU A 119 2.55 -18.69 10.51
C LEU A 119 1.23 -18.79 11.29
N GLU A 120 1.13 -19.73 12.23
CA GLU A 120 -0.06 -19.85 13.08
C GLU A 120 -0.19 -18.64 14.01
N ALA A 121 -1.36 -18.01 14.02
CA ALA A 121 -1.61 -16.71 14.65
C ALA A 121 -2.48 -16.81 15.92
N LYS A 122 -2.16 -17.78 16.79
CA LYS A 122 -2.73 -17.87 18.15
C LYS A 122 -2.35 -16.64 19.00
N ALA A 123 -1.17 -16.08 18.76
CA ALA A 123 -0.65 -14.86 19.38
C ALA A 123 0.16 -14.05 18.36
N THR A 124 0.62 -12.86 18.74
CA THR A 124 1.49 -12.01 17.90
C THR A 124 2.97 -12.41 17.99
N THR A 125 3.35 -13.30 18.91
CA THR A 125 4.74 -13.70 19.16
C THR A 125 5.41 -14.35 17.95
N SER A 126 4.73 -15.28 17.27
CA SER A 126 5.28 -15.96 16.09
C SER A 126 5.53 -15.00 14.91
N PRO A 127 4.56 -14.15 14.51
CA PRO A 127 4.82 -13.09 13.52
C PRO A 127 5.93 -12.12 13.94
N ILE A 128 5.99 -11.70 15.21
CA ILE A 128 7.04 -10.80 15.72
C ILE A 128 8.42 -11.46 15.61
N TYR A 129 8.55 -12.73 16.03
CA TYR A 129 9.80 -13.47 15.97
C TYR A 129 10.32 -13.59 14.53
N HIS A 130 9.43 -13.90 13.59
CA HIS A 130 9.76 -13.95 12.16
C HIS A 130 10.21 -12.58 11.62
N LEU A 131 9.50 -11.49 11.94
CA LEU A 131 9.90 -10.15 11.53
C LEU A 131 11.27 -9.74 12.10
N ASN A 132 11.54 -10.06 13.37
CA ASN A 132 12.82 -9.78 14.02
C ASN A 132 13.99 -10.54 13.36
N ASN A 133 13.80 -11.82 13.04
CA ASN A 133 14.91 -12.69 12.63
C ASN A 133 15.12 -12.73 11.11
N ASP A 134 14.04 -12.81 10.34
CA ASP A 134 14.10 -12.96 8.89
C ASP A 134 14.11 -11.60 8.15
N HIS A 135 13.58 -10.56 8.80
CA HIS A 135 13.45 -9.22 8.20
C HIS A 135 14.17 -8.12 8.98
N HIS A 136 14.72 -8.40 10.17
CA HIS A 136 15.33 -7.40 11.06
C HIS A 136 14.42 -6.21 11.38
N ILE A 137 13.11 -6.45 11.49
CA ILE A 137 12.10 -5.46 11.82
C ILE A 137 11.66 -5.67 13.26
N TYR A 138 12.00 -4.71 14.12
CA TYR A 138 11.70 -4.76 15.55
C TYR A 138 10.48 -3.89 15.89
N LYS A 139 9.81 -4.24 17.00
CA LYS A 139 8.71 -3.44 17.53
C LYS A 139 9.19 -2.00 17.77
N PRO A 140 8.48 -0.97 17.28
CA PRO A 140 8.85 0.41 17.55
C PRO A 140 8.75 0.68 19.05
N SER A 141 9.86 1.11 19.66
CA SER A 141 9.88 1.51 21.07
C SER A 141 8.93 2.69 21.25
N THR A 142 7.87 2.50 22.03
CA THR A 142 7.08 3.61 22.54
C THR A 142 7.94 4.33 23.56
N ALA A 143 8.56 5.43 23.15
CA ALA A 143 9.28 6.32 24.05
C ALA A 143 8.28 7.03 24.97
N HIS A 144 8.02 6.43 26.13
CA HIS A 144 7.51 7.05 27.34
C HIS A 144 7.89 6.15 28.53
N ASP A 145 9.08 6.39 29.08
CA ASP A 145 9.28 6.56 30.52
C ASP A 145 10.68 7.14 30.76
N ASN A 146 10.72 8.24 31.51
CA ASN A 146 11.93 8.91 31.99
C ASN A 146 12.27 8.37 33.38
N GLY A 147 13.56 8.12 33.66
CA GLY A 147 14.10 8.12 35.02
C GLY A 147 15.32 7.21 35.22
N PRO A 148 16.32 7.60 36.03
CA PRO A 148 17.73 7.39 35.73
C PRO A 148 18.46 6.34 36.60
N ASP A 149 19.61 5.91 36.06
CA ASP A 149 20.85 5.41 36.68
C ASP A 149 20.86 4.21 37.67
N SER A 150 21.69 3.23 37.28
CA SER A 150 22.54 2.34 38.11
C SER A 150 21.83 1.22 38.86
N GLU A 151 22.29 -0.03 38.97
CA GLU A 151 23.46 -0.80 38.56
C GLU A 151 23.11 -2.25 38.98
N LEU A 152 23.60 -3.27 38.27
CA LEU A 152 24.17 -4.52 38.83
C LEU A 152 24.30 -5.60 37.75
N GLU A 153 25.54 -5.65 37.26
CA GLU A 153 26.35 -6.78 36.81
C GLU A 153 25.75 -8.20 36.77
N SER A 154 26.09 -8.95 35.71
CA SER A 154 27.06 -10.05 35.88
C SER A 154 27.57 -10.64 34.55
N SER A 155 28.88 -10.87 34.53
CA SER A 155 29.59 -11.98 33.88
C SER A 155 30.10 -11.85 32.43
N ASN A 156 31.29 -11.24 32.32
CA ASN A 156 32.51 -11.80 31.71
C ASN A 156 32.38 -12.93 30.66
N ARG A 157 32.75 -12.63 29.41
CA ARG A 157 33.67 -13.47 28.61
C ARG A 157 34.54 -12.63 27.68
N THR A 158 35.84 -12.65 27.99
CA THR A 158 36.96 -12.20 27.18
C THR A 158 37.06 -13.01 25.88
N SER A 159 37.15 -12.32 24.73
CA SER A 159 38.04 -12.67 23.60
C SER A 159 38.10 -11.51 22.61
N PRO A 160 39.30 -11.13 22.10
CA PRO A 160 39.48 -9.99 21.21
C PRO A 160 39.19 -10.37 19.75
N ALA A 161 38.33 -9.61 19.07
CA ALA A 161 38.09 -9.76 17.63
C ALA A 161 38.79 -8.64 16.84
N PRO A 162 39.35 -8.93 15.65
CA PRO A 162 40.31 -8.08 14.97
C PRO A 162 39.64 -6.90 14.26
N SER A 163 40.39 -5.81 14.16
CA SER A 163 40.11 -4.63 13.34
C SER A 163 39.97 -5.01 11.86
N SER A 164 38.75 -5.29 11.42
CA SER A 164 38.43 -5.27 10.00
C SER A 164 38.13 -3.83 9.60
N SER A 165 39.00 -3.25 8.76
CA SER A 165 38.75 -1.99 8.09
C SER A 165 37.49 -2.15 7.22
N VAL A 166 36.38 -1.60 7.69
CA VAL A 166 35.13 -1.57 6.93
C VAL A 166 35.39 -0.73 5.69
N SER A 167 35.40 -1.38 4.52
CA SER A 167 35.56 -0.72 3.22
C SER A 167 34.48 0.36 3.06
N VAL A 168 34.83 1.50 2.45
CA VAL A 168 33.89 2.56 2.08
C VAL A 168 32.71 1.98 1.29
N LEU A 169 32.97 0.95 0.49
CA LEU A 169 31.94 0.22 -0.26
C LEU A 169 30.96 -0.55 0.65
N ASP A 170 31.46 -1.12 1.75
CA ASP A 170 30.61 -1.80 2.74
C ASP A 170 29.83 -0.80 3.59
N MET A 171 30.39 0.38 3.85
CA MET A 171 29.68 1.49 4.49
C MET A 171 28.55 2.02 3.60
N GLN A 172 28.80 2.18 2.30
CA GLN A 172 27.79 2.58 1.31
C GLN A 172 26.69 1.51 1.14
N LYS A 173 27.06 0.21 1.11
CA LYS A 173 26.08 -0.90 1.08
C LYS A 173 25.23 -0.95 2.35
N ARG A 174 25.81 -0.67 3.53
CA ARG A 174 25.08 -0.57 4.80
C ARG A 174 24.19 0.67 4.84
N ALA A 175 24.60 1.80 4.28
CA ALA A 175 23.79 3.01 4.15
C ALA A 175 22.61 2.80 3.18
N ALA A 176 22.82 2.11 2.07
CA ALA A 176 21.75 1.74 1.12
C ALA A 176 20.74 0.75 1.74
N LYS A 177 21.21 -0.20 2.57
CA LYS A 177 20.35 -1.12 3.36
C LYS A 177 19.63 -0.44 4.54
N ARG A 178 20.06 0.75 4.96
CA ARG A 178 19.44 1.57 6.01
C ARG A 178 18.48 2.62 5.48
N ARG A 179 18.15 2.62 4.18
CA ARG A 179 16.94 3.34 3.75
C ARG A 179 15.76 2.56 4.33
N PRO A 180 15.00 3.12 5.29
CA PRO A 180 13.76 2.48 5.69
C PRO A 180 12.97 2.27 4.41
N LEU A 181 12.61 1.03 4.10
CA LEU A 181 11.60 0.75 3.10
C LEU A 181 10.31 1.31 3.69
N ILE A 182 10.07 2.60 3.49
CA ILE A 182 8.81 3.23 3.81
C ILE A 182 7.84 2.58 2.84
N VAL A 183 7.12 1.57 3.32
CA VAL A 183 5.98 1.01 2.61
C VAL A 183 4.93 2.11 2.65
N GLU A 184 5.00 2.98 1.64
CA GLU A 184 4.07 4.09 1.43
C GLU A 184 2.67 3.47 1.28
N SER A 185 1.72 3.89 2.11
CA SER A 185 0.37 3.34 2.01
C SER A 185 -0.27 3.76 0.68
N ARG A 186 -1.30 3.03 0.22
CA ARG A 186 -2.01 3.41 -1.02
C ARG A 186 -2.56 4.84 -0.94
N ALA A 187 -2.97 5.29 0.24
CA ALA A 187 -3.42 6.65 0.51
C ALA A 187 -2.28 7.67 0.40
N ASP A 188 -1.09 7.34 0.91
CA ASP A 188 0.09 8.20 0.80
C ASP A 188 0.55 8.34 -0.66
N ILE A 189 0.58 7.23 -1.40
CA ILE A 189 0.88 7.22 -2.85
C ILE A 189 -0.13 8.10 -3.60
N PHE A 190 -1.43 7.94 -3.32
CA PHE A 190 -2.47 8.75 -3.93
C PHE A 190 -2.28 10.23 -3.60
N LYS A 191 -2.05 10.58 -2.33
CA LYS A 191 -1.80 11.95 -1.90
C LYS A 191 -0.61 12.54 -2.65
N ARG A 192 0.52 11.83 -2.72
CA ARG A 192 1.72 12.30 -3.42
C ARG A 192 1.48 12.50 -4.92
N LEU A 193 0.80 11.56 -5.57
CA LEU A 193 0.44 11.68 -6.99
C LEU A 193 -0.52 12.85 -7.24
N LEU A 194 -1.51 13.04 -6.37
CA LEU A 194 -2.46 14.15 -6.45
C LEU A 194 -1.74 15.50 -6.31
N LEU A 195 -0.87 15.64 -5.31
CA LEU A 195 -0.11 16.87 -5.10
C LEU A 195 0.85 17.13 -6.27
N GLY A 196 1.56 16.11 -6.74
CA GLY A 196 2.46 16.20 -7.90
C GLY A 196 1.73 16.60 -9.17
N TRP A 197 0.57 16.02 -9.46
CA TRP A 197 -0.25 16.42 -10.61
C TRP A 197 -0.72 17.87 -10.50
N ILE A 198 -1.16 18.29 -9.31
CA ILE A 198 -1.63 19.66 -9.08
C ILE A 198 -0.51 20.68 -9.29
N THR A 199 0.70 20.41 -8.77
CA THR A 199 1.84 21.33 -8.88
C THR A 199 2.46 21.32 -10.28
N ASP A 200 2.61 20.16 -10.91
CA ASP A 200 3.24 20.00 -12.23
C ASP A 200 2.36 20.57 -13.36
N ALA A 201 1.06 20.25 -13.36
CA ALA A 201 0.12 20.73 -14.38
C ALA A 201 -0.54 22.07 -14.00
N ASN A 202 -0.12 22.69 -12.90
CA ASN A 202 -0.63 23.96 -12.38
C ASN A 202 -2.17 23.99 -12.24
N ILE A 203 -2.72 22.90 -11.70
CA ILE A 203 -4.16 22.72 -11.54
C ILE A 203 -4.67 23.61 -10.39
N PRO A 204 -5.80 24.31 -10.56
CA PRO A 204 -6.41 25.04 -9.45
C PRO A 204 -6.76 24.10 -8.29
N LEU A 205 -6.46 24.51 -7.05
CA LEU A 205 -6.66 23.66 -5.86
C LEU A 205 -8.12 23.25 -5.64
N HIS A 206 -9.08 24.07 -6.08
CA HIS A 206 -10.51 23.75 -6.04
C HIS A 206 -10.90 22.64 -7.03
N GLY A 207 -9.99 22.21 -7.91
CA GLY A 207 -10.22 21.10 -8.84
C GLY A 207 -10.61 19.80 -8.14
N VAL A 208 -10.13 19.57 -6.91
CA VAL A 208 -10.53 18.40 -6.09
C VAL A 208 -12.00 18.47 -5.65
N GLU A 209 -12.60 19.66 -5.63
CA GLU A 209 -14.01 19.87 -5.27
C GLU A 209 -14.93 19.65 -6.48
N HIS A 210 -14.38 19.61 -7.70
CA HIS A 210 -15.15 19.53 -8.93
C HIS A 210 -15.95 18.22 -9.03
N LYS A 211 -17.25 18.34 -9.32
CA LYS A 211 -18.20 17.21 -9.30
C LYS A 211 -17.81 16.11 -10.28
N LEU A 212 -17.48 16.45 -11.53
CA LEU A 212 -17.11 15.44 -12.54
C LEU A 212 -15.78 14.75 -12.20
N PHE A 213 -14.85 15.46 -11.57
CA PHE A 213 -13.59 14.87 -11.14
C PHE A 213 -13.83 13.83 -10.03
N ARG A 214 -14.68 14.17 -9.06
CA ARG A 214 -15.09 13.23 -8.01
C ARG A 214 -15.82 12.02 -8.57
N GLN A 215 -16.75 12.21 -9.51
CA GLN A 215 -17.46 11.11 -10.17
C GLN A 215 -16.52 10.20 -10.97
N LEU A 216 -15.56 10.78 -11.68
CA LEU A 216 -14.55 10.01 -12.42
C LEU A 216 -13.72 9.12 -11.50
N LEU A 217 -13.27 9.66 -10.35
CA LEU A 217 -12.52 8.86 -9.38
C LEU A 217 -13.40 7.83 -8.67
N ALA A 218 -14.63 8.20 -8.32
CA ALA A 218 -15.60 7.30 -7.69
C ALA A 218 -15.98 6.12 -8.59
N PHE A 219 -15.99 6.32 -9.92
CA PHE A 219 -16.17 5.25 -10.89
C PHE A 219 -15.06 4.18 -10.79
N LEU A 220 -13.85 4.54 -10.36
CA LEU A 220 -12.74 3.60 -10.18
C LEU A 220 -12.79 2.89 -8.82
N ASP A 221 -12.97 3.64 -7.73
CA ASP A 221 -13.05 3.12 -6.36
C ASP A 221 -13.71 4.16 -5.42
N ASP A 222 -15.03 4.09 -5.24
CA ASP A 222 -15.81 5.06 -4.47
C ASP A 222 -15.43 5.08 -2.98
N GLU A 223 -15.29 3.91 -2.34
CA GLU A 223 -14.96 3.82 -0.91
C GLU A 223 -13.58 4.46 -0.64
N PHE A 224 -12.60 4.21 -1.51
CA PHE A 224 -11.27 4.79 -1.37
C PHE A 224 -11.25 6.30 -1.60
N VAL A 225 -12.04 6.80 -2.56
CA VAL A 225 -12.12 8.24 -2.84
C VAL A 225 -12.73 9.00 -1.67
N ILE A 226 -13.78 8.45 -1.06
CA ILE A 226 -14.40 9.04 0.14
C ILE A 226 -13.40 9.10 1.30
N GLU A 227 -12.54 8.10 1.44
CA GLU A 227 -11.54 8.05 2.52
C GLU A 227 -10.37 9.02 2.28
N VAL A 228 -9.86 9.12 1.05
CA VAL A 228 -8.55 9.73 0.77
C VAL A 228 -8.64 11.07 0.06
N LEU A 229 -9.65 11.32 -0.78
CA LEU A 229 -9.74 12.57 -1.53
C LEU A 229 -10.18 13.72 -0.60
N PRO A 230 -9.41 14.80 -0.48
CA PRO A 230 -9.78 15.93 0.36
C PRO A 230 -11.09 16.56 -0.13
N THR A 231 -11.93 16.98 0.81
CA THR A 231 -13.21 17.64 0.53
C THR A 231 -13.06 19.10 0.09
N SER A 232 -11.91 19.72 0.37
CA SER A 232 -11.62 21.10 -0.02
C SER A 232 -10.19 21.31 -0.50
N GLY A 233 -10.02 22.23 -1.46
CA GLY A 233 -8.74 22.73 -1.93
C GLY A 233 -7.89 23.39 -0.83
N ASN A 234 -8.51 23.89 0.25
CA ASN A 234 -7.76 24.39 1.41
C ASN A 234 -6.96 23.29 2.12
N THR A 235 -7.46 22.05 2.11
CA THR A 235 -6.73 20.90 2.66
C THR A 235 -5.55 20.55 1.76
N VAL A 236 -5.72 20.60 0.44
CA VAL A 236 -4.64 20.44 -0.53
C VAL A 236 -3.56 21.50 -0.32
N ARG A 237 -3.95 22.77 -0.18
CA ARG A 237 -3.03 23.88 0.14
C ARG A 237 -2.20 23.57 1.38
N ARG A 238 -2.86 23.12 2.46
CA ARG A 238 -2.19 22.77 3.71
C ARG A 238 -1.18 21.64 3.52
N TRP A 239 -1.53 20.61 2.74
CA TRP A 239 -0.61 19.52 2.42
C TRP A 239 0.61 19.99 1.64
N ILE A 240 0.42 20.82 0.61
CA ILE A 240 1.53 21.40 -0.17
C ILE A 240 2.47 22.21 0.74
N LEU A 241 1.91 23.07 1.60
CA LEU A 241 2.71 23.87 2.51
C LEU A 241 3.44 23.03 3.55
N GLN A 242 2.82 21.95 4.04
CA GLN A 242 3.45 21.04 4.98
C GLN A 242 4.63 20.30 4.34
N GLU A 243 4.46 19.80 3.11
CA GLU A 243 5.53 19.11 2.38
C GLU A 243 6.67 20.08 2.04
N PHE A 244 6.35 21.31 1.65
CA PHE A 244 7.32 22.37 1.45
C PHE A 244 8.12 22.69 2.72
N GLU A 245 7.45 22.85 3.87
CA GLU A 245 8.13 23.14 5.14
C GLU A 245 9.00 21.97 5.58
N GLU A 246 8.52 20.73 5.40
CA GLU A 246 9.30 19.54 5.73
C GLU A 246 10.58 19.44 4.87
N HIS A 247 10.46 19.67 3.56
CA HIS A 247 11.61 19.69 2.65
C HIS A 247 12.55 20.84 2.98
N THR A 248 12.01 22.02 3.27
CA THR A 248 12.79 23.19 3.69
C THR A 248 13.54 22.91 4.99
N ARG A 249 12.92 22.25 5.97
CA ARG A 249 13.55 21.86 7.23
C ARG A 249 14.69 20.86 6.99
N MET A 250 14.48 19.84 6.16
CA MET A 250 15.54 18.88 5.81
C MET A 250 16.72 19.57 5.14
N LEU A 251 16.48 20.47 4.19
CA LEU A 251 17.52 21.25 3.53
C LEU A 251 18.26 22.17 4.51
N LYS A 252 17.54 22.84 5.42
CA LYS A 252 18.14 23.64 6.50
C LYS A 252 19.05 22.80 7.40
N ASP A 253 18.60 21.62 7.80
CA ASP A 253 19.39 20.69 8.62
C ASP A 253 20.64 20.20 7.89
N GLU A 254 20.55 19.97 6.58
CA GLU A 254 21.68 19.60 5.73
C GLU A 254 22.68 20.76 5.59
N MET A 255 22.19 21.97 5.34
CA MET A 255 23.01 23.18 5.27
C MET A 255 23.72 23.47 6.59
N ASN A 256 23.06 23.31 7.73
CA ASN A 256 23.68 23.48 9.06
C ASN A 256 24.80 22.47 9.34
N LYS A 257 24.79 21.32 8.66
CA LYS A 257 25.83 20.28 8.78
C LYS A 257 26.93 20.43 7.73
N ALA A 258 26.81 21.36 6.79
CA ALA A 258 27.80 21.56 5.75
C ALA A 258 29.14 22.00 6.36
N LEU A 259 30.20 21.25 6.06
CA LEU A 259 31.56 21.53 6.57
C LEU A 259 32.29 22.60 5.75
N SER A 260 31.81 22.91 4.55
CA SER A 260 32.39 23.90 3.66
C SER A 260 31.62 25.23 3.70
N LYS A 261 32.17 26.24 3.03
CA LYS A 261 31.50 27.54 2.87
C LYS A 261 30.28 27.37 1.95
N VAL A 262 29.11 27.76 2.46
CA VAL A 262 27.90 27.90 1.64
C VAL A 262 27.98 29.23 0.88
N HIS A 263 27.82 29.19 -0.43
CA HIS A 263 27.79 30.39 -1.26
C HIS A 263 26.35 30.87 -1.43
N THR A 264 26.09 32.15 -1.13
CA THR A 264 24.77 32.77 -1.31
C THR A 264 24.84 33.83 -2.41
N SER A 265 23.89 33.78 -3.33
CA SER A 265 23.71 34.75 -4.41
C SER A 265 22.36 35.45 -4.27
N PHE A 266 22.32 36.71 -4.71
CA PHE A 266 21.16 37.57 -4.62
C PHE A 266 20.80 38.02 -6.03
N ASP A 267 19.52 37.92 -6.38
CA ASP A 267 18.97 38.42 -7.63
C ASP A 267 17.79 39.33 -7.31
N MET A 268 17.77 40.53 -7.90
CA MET A 268 16.76 41.54 -7.59
C MET A 268 16.19 42.12 -8.86
N TRP A 269 14.86 42.12 -8.98
CA TRP A 269 14.15 42.70 -10.12
C TRP A 269 12.87 43.40 -9.68
N THR A 270 12.39 44.33 -10.50
CA THR A 270 11.09 44.97 -10.33
C THR A 270 10.12 44.39 -11.33
N SER A 271 9.01 43.83 -10.83
CA SER A 271 7.95 43.32 -11.68
C SER A 271 7.18 44.45 -12.37
N PRO A 272 6.48 44.19 -13.49
CA PRO A 272 5.77 45.23 -14.25
C PRO A 272 4.69 45.99 -13.47
N ASN A 273 4.21 45.45 -12.35
CA ASN A 273 3.25 46.12 -11.46
C ASN A 273 3.92 46.97 -10.37
N GLY A 274 5.24 47.19 -10.44
CA GLY A 274 6.01 48.02 -9.52
C GLY A 274 6.45 47.32 -8.23
N ILE A 275 6.24 46.01 -8.09
CA ILE A 275 6.70 45.26 -6.91
C ILE A 275 8.16 44.83 -7.09
N ALA A 276 9.02 45.24 -6.16
CA ALA A 276 10.40 44.75 -6.07
C ALA A 276 10.43 43.33 -5.49
N ILE A 277 11.19 42.45 -6.14
CA ILE A 277 11.34 41.04 -5.78
C ILE A 277 12.83 40.76 -5.58
N LEU A 278 13.17 40.15 -4.44
CA LEU A 278 14.52 39.70 -4.11
C LEU A 278 14.51 38.18 -3.99
N SER A 279 15.28 37.52 -4.85
CA SER A 279 15.58 36.10 -4.76
C SER A 279 16.92 35.89 -4.08
N VAL A 280 16.95 34.95 -3.13
CA VAL A 280 18.17 34.53 -2.43
C VAL A 280 18.38 33.06 -2.72
N ILE A 281 19.51 32.72 -3.34
CA ILE A 281 19.86 31.35 -3.72
C ILE A 281 21.13 30.96 -2.97
N SER A 282 21.02 29.93 -2.14
CA SER A 282 22.15 29.33 -1.43
C SER A 282 22.57 28.04 -2.11
N ARG A 283 23.85 27.89 -2.41
CA ARG A 283 24.41 26.67 -3.01
C ARG A 283 25.31 25.97 -1.98
N PRO A 284 24.93 24.76 -1.50
CA PRO A 284 25.86 23.91 -0.78
C PRO A 284 27.01 23.47 -1.70
N PRO A 285 28.16 23.02 -1.14
CA PRO A 285 29.29 22.49 -1.91
C PRO A 285 28.93 21.32 -2.83
#